data_AF-A0A167C6V1-F1
#
_entry.id   AF-A0A167C6V1-F1
#
_cell.length_a   1.000
_cell.length_b   1.000
_cell.length_c   1.000
_cell.angle_alpha   90.00
_cell.angle_beta   90.00
_cell.angle_gamma   90.00
#
_symmetry.space_group_name_H-M   'P 1'
#
loop_
_entity.id
_entity.type
_entity.pdbx_description
1 polymer ?
#
loop_
_entity_poly.entity_id
_entity_poly.type
_entity_poly.pdbx_seq_one_letter_code
_entity_poly.pdbx_strand_id
1 'polypeptide(L)'
;METLTTLHFFYLGGSIPSIIQRHAGSLTDYLKALLALFKEYESIKAQSDPTTSRTKSVVGVGRRLFRARVKSETSLSTVSSSTSLNEHHLRAGRNSSGSIPSSLAFIPSPTTSSIPEYSYLSVCHLPFVPDLAQTFLCLCETLIEAYKHIDTLVPNWQAVPQDVQELVSKLDDKVYKNVVAPSLKDIETPFRNVSYTESPSSKLSSLLSRA
;
A
#
# COMPACT_ATOMS: atom_id res chain seq x y z
N MET A 1 -6.90 8.22 -11.87
CA MET A 1 -7.45 8.40 -10.51
C MET A 1 -8.21 7.15 -10.11
N GLU A 2 -9.37 6.87 -10.71
CA GLU A 2 -10.26 5.76 -10.33
C GLU A 2 -9.54 4.41 -10.16
N THR A 3 -8.74 3.99 -11.15
CA THR A 3 -7.98 2.72 -11.10
C THR A 3 -7.09 2.56 -9.87
N LEU A 4 -6.55 3.67 -9.35
CA LEU A 4 -5.72 3.69 -8.15
C LEU A 4 -6.59 3.62 -6.88
N THR A 5 -7.73 4.33 -6.86
CA THR A 5 -8.76 4.18 -5.80
C THR A 5 -9.27 2.75 -5.71
N THR A 6 -9.54 2.10 -6.85
CA THR A 6 -9.99 0.71 -6.90
C THR A 6 -8.95 -0.25 -6.31
N LEU A 7 -7.68 -0.14 -6.73
CA LEU A 7 -6.61 -0.99 -6.18
C LEU A 7 -6.44 -0.81 -4.68
N HIS A 8 -6.57 0.42 -4.16
CA HIS A 8 -6.57 0.66 -2.72
C HIS A 8 -7.74 -0.05 -2.03
N PHE A 9 -8.98 0.13 -2.50
CA PHE A 9 -10.15 -0.57 -1.94
C PHE A 9 -9.99 -2.10 -1.99
N PHE A 10 -9.37 -2.63 -3.04
CA PHE A 10 -9.03 -4.06 -3.15
C PHE A 10 -8.03 -4.52 -2.07
N TYR A 11 -6.91 -3.80 -1.87
CA TYR A 11 -5.93 -4.13 -0.84
C TYR A 11 -6.54 -4.09 0.57
N LEU A 12 -7.37 -3.06 0.85
CA LEU A 12 -8.06 -2.94 2.13
C LEU A 12 -9.04 -4.10 2.36
N GLY A 13 -9.90 -4.38 1.37
CA GLY A 13 -10.87 -5.48 1.43
C GLY A 13 -10.22 -6.85 1.59
N GLY A 14 -9.15 -7.13 0.84
CA GLY A 14 -8.41 -8.40 0.95
C GLY A 14 -7.67 -8.59 2.28
N SER A 15 -7.41 -7.51 3.03
CA SER A 15 -6.64 -7.56 4.29
C SER A 15 -7.50 -7.80 5.54
N ILE A 16 -8.73 -7.26 5.54
CA ILE A 16 -9.64 -7.31 6.70
C ILE A 16 -9.94 -8.77 7.17
N PRO A 17 -10.24 -9.75 6.29
CA PRO A 17 -10.54 -11.13 6.73
C PRO A 17 -9.41 -11.79 7.52
N SER A 18 -8.15 -11.49 7.18
CA SER A 18 -6.96 -11.98 7.89
C SER A 18 -6.88 -11.45 9.32
N ILE A 19 -7.43 -10.27 9.61
CA ILE A 19 -7.46 -9.67 10.95
C ILE A 19 -8.57 -10.31 11.78
N ILE A 20 -9.75 -10.53 11.20
CA ILE A 20 -10.86 -11.28 11.82
C ILE A 20 -10.36 -12.65 12.26
N GLN A 21 -9.71 -13.40 11.36
CA GLN A 21 -9.17 -14.73 11.66
C GLN A 21 -8.06 -14.70 12.73
N ARG A 22 -7.14 -13.72 12.70
CA ARG A 22 -6.00 -13.65 13.62
C ARG A 22 -6.37 -13.21 15.04
N HIS A 23 -7.42 -12.40 15.21
CA HIS A 23 -7.76 -11.79 16.51
C HIS A 23 -9.17 -12.16 17.03
N ALA A 24 -9.74 -13.26 16.52
CA ALA A 24 -11.13 -13.72 16.71
C ALA A 24 -11.67 -13.85 18.15
N GLY A 25 -10.85 -13.66 19.19
CA GLY A 25 -11.21 -13.78 20.61
C GLY A 25 -10.77 -12.61 21.50
N SER A 26 -10.22 -11.52 20.95
CA SER A 26 -9.84 -10.33 21.73
C SER A 26 -10.25 -9.04 21.02
N LEU A 27 -11.35 -8.44 21.49
CA LEU A 27 -11.90 -7.17 20.99
C LEU A 27 -10.85 -6.07 20.94
N THR A 28 -10.11 -5.89 22.02
CA THR A 28 -9.14 -4.81 22.18
C THR A 28 -7.96 -4.95 21.23
N ASP A 29 -7.54 -6.17 20.91
CA ASP A 29 -6.40 -6.41 20.00
C ASP A 29 -6.84 -6.48 18.54
N TYR A 30 -8.05 -6.99 18.27
CA TYR A 30 -8.73 -6.87 16.98
C TYR A 30 -8.88 -5.40 16.55
N LEU A 31 -9.42 -4.54 17.42
CA LEU A 31 -9.56 -3.10 17.14
C LEU A 31 -8.20 -2.42 16.90
N LYS A 32 -7.17 -2.74 17.69
CA LYS A 32 -5.80 -2.22 17.47
C LYS A 32 -5.22 -2.67 16.12
N ALA A 33 -5.40 -3.94 15.75
CA ALA A 33 -4.93 -4.49 14.47
C ALA A 33 -5.66 -3.85 13.29
N LEU A 34 -6.96 -3.65 13.38
CA LEU A 34 -7.77 -3.03 12.32
C LEU A 34 -7.47 -1.52 12.18
N LEU A 35 -7.20 -0.82 13.29
CA LEU A 35 -6.67 0.55 13.28
C LEU A 35 -5.24 0.63 12.71
N ALA A 36 -4.40 -0.38 12.95
CA ALA A 36 -3.08 -0.48 12.34
C ALA A 36 -3.17 -0.68 10.82
N LEU A 37 -4.07 -1.55 10.34
CA LEU A 37 -4.37 -1.72 8.92
C LEU A 37 -4.80 -0.39 8.26
N PHE A 38 -5.71 0.37 8.87
CA PHE A 38 -6.11 1.68 8.34
C PHE A 38 -4.96 2.70 8.30
N LYS A 39 -3.99 2.61 9.21
CA LYS A 39 -2.78 3.44 9.21
C LYS A 39 -1.78 3.02 8.12
N GLU A 40 -1.62 1.72 7.88
CA GLU A 40 -0.82 1.20 6.76
C GLU A 40 -1.47 1.59 5.41
N TYR A 41 -2.80 1.55 5.33
CA TYR A 41 -3.58 1.94 4.17
C TYR A 41 -3.42 3.43 3.80
N GLU A 42 -3.46 4.31 4.81
CA GLU A 42 -3.14 5.73 4.64
C GLU A 42 -1.69 5.94 4.17
N SER A 43 -0.75 5.11 4.61
CA SER A 43 0.65 5.17 4.17
C SER A 43 0.83 4.85 2.69
N ILE A 44 0.14 3.83 2.16
CA ILE A 44 0.15 3.54 0.70
C ILE A 44 -0.49 4.69 -0.06
N LYS A 45 -1.69 5.15 0.34
CA LYS A 45 -2.37 6.26 -0.33
C LYS A 45 -1.49 7.51 -0.41
N ALA A 46 -0.80 7.87 0.66
CA ALA A 46 0.12 9.01 0.70
C ALA A 46 1.36 8.86 -0.19
N GLN A 47 1.86 7.64 -0.42
CA GLN A 47 2.95 7.36 -1.36
C GLN A 47 2.50 7.37 -2.83
N SER A 48 1.24 7.00 -3.08
CA SER A 48 0.68 6.83 -4.42
C SER A 48 0.26 8.13 -5.12
N ASP A 49 0.10 9.23 -4.37
CA ASP A 49 -0.33 10.51 -4.92
C ASP A 49 0.86 11.39 -5.35
N PRO A 50 1.13 11.56 -6.66
CA PRO A 50 2.22 12.40 -7.12
C PRO A 50 1.98 13.90 -6.86
N THR A 51 0.75 14.35 -6.57
CA THR A 51 0.45 15.76 -6.33
C THR A 51 0.84 16.23 -4.92
N THR A 52 0.66 15.37 -3.91
CA THR A 52 1.16 15.60 -2.54
C THR A 52 2.70 15.63 -2.45
N SER A 53 3.43 15.16 -3.47
CA SER A 53 4.90 15.17 -3.47
C SER A 53 5.55 16.57 -3.49
N ARG A 54 4.82 17.64 -3.84
CA ARG A 54 5.41 18.96 -4.13
C ARG A 54 5.56 19.95 -2.98
N THR A 55 5.07 19.67 -1.77
CA THR A 55 5.10 20.64 -0.65
C THR A 55 5.77 20.15 0.64
N LYS A 56 6.39 18.96 0.63
CA LYS A 56 7.25 18.47 1.72
C LYS A 56 8.57 17.91 1.20
N SER A 57 9.45 18.79 0.76
CA SER A 57 10.88 18.49 0.74
C SER A 57 11.31 18.19 2.18
N VAL A 58 11.61 16.92 2.47
CA VAL A 58 12.23 16.54 3.74
C VAL A 58 13.66 17.07 3.73
N VAL A 59 13.83 18.29 4.26
CA VAL A 59 15.13 18.81 4.64
C VAL A 59 15.72 17.84 5.65
N GLY A 60 16.70 17.04 5.22
CA GLY A 60 17.27 15.95 5.99
C GLY A 60 17.97 16.46 7.25
N VAL A 61 17.25 16.53 8.36
CA VAL A 61 17.79 16.97 9.64
C VAL A 61 18.86 15.98 10.12
N GLY A 62 20.09 16.46 10.26
CA GLY A 62 21.03 15.94 11.26
C GLY A 62 21.69 14.59 10.98
N ARG A 63 22.51 14.49 9.92
CA ARG A 63 23.72 13.62 9.95
C ARG A 63 25.02 14.43 10.04
N ARG A 64 25.07 15.34 11.02
CA ARG A 64 26.33 15.94 11.50
C ARG A 64 27.11 14.93 12.35
N LEU A 65 27.76 13.96 11.72
CA LEU A 65 28.80 13.18 12.39
C LEU A 65 30.15 13.86 12.19
N PHE A 66 30.58 14.60 13.20
CA PHE A 66 31.89 15.23 13.26
C PHE A 66 33.00 14.18 13.16
N ARG A 67 33.96 14.38 12.26
CA ARG A 67 35.26 13.71 12.34
C ARG A 67 36.40 14.68 11.99
N ALA A 68 36.78 15.46 13.00
CA ALA A 68 37.98 16.29 12.99
C ALA A 68 39.14 15.58 13.71
N ARG A 69 40.38 16.06 13.49
CA ARG A 69 41.69 15.44 13.84
C ARG A 69 42.10 14.29 12.88
N VAL A 70 43.38 14.14 12.50
CA VAL A 70 44.57 14.96 12.79
C VAL A 70 45.64 14.94 11.68
N LYS A 71 46.48 15.98 11.71
CA LYS A 71 47.79 16.33 11.11
C LYS A 71 48.72 15.21 10.55
N SER A 72 49.71 15.69 9.78
CA SER A 72 50.96 15.08 9.26
C SER A 72 50.82 14.55 7.83
N GLU A 73 51.49 15.05 6.78
CA GLU A 73 52.88 15.53 6.54
C GLU A 73 53.91 14.42 6.24
N THR A 74 54.34 14.39 4.97
CA THR A 74 55.70 14.02 4.47
C THR A 74 56.09 12.53 4.31
N SER A 75 56.94 12.29 3.28
CA SER A 75 57.53 11.01 2.78
C SER A 75 56.64 10.27 1.76
N LEU A 76 57.00 9.99 0.50
CA LEU A 76 58.25 9.65 -0.23
C LEU A 76 58.81 8.24 0.03
N SER A 77 59.01 7.49 -1.08
CA SER A 77 59.94 6.32 -1.26
C SER A 77 59.68 5.05 -0.41
N THR A 78 60.02 3.80 -0.79
CA THR A 78 60.49 3.12 -2.03
C THR A 78 60.51 1.60 -1.80
N VAL A 79 60.27 0.75 -2.84
CA VAL A 79 60.93 -0.58 -3.08
C VAL A 79 60.64 -1.71 -2.03
N SER A 80 60.52 -3.03 -2.28
CA SER A 80 60.79 -3.96 -3.42
C SER A 80 59.89 -5.23 -3.37
N SER A 81 59.87 -5.99 -4.48
CA SER A 81 59.98 -7.48 -4.64
C SER A 81 59.85 -8.41 -3.41
N SER A 82 59.33 -9.65 -3.47
CA SER A 82 58.72 -10.55 -4.51
C SER A 82 58.25 -11.85 -3.78
N THR A 83 57.66 -12.92 -4.31
CA THR A 83 57.41 -13.52 -5.66
C THR A 83 55.92 -13.99 -5.73
N SER A 84 55.36 -14.90 -6.56
CA SER A 84 55.76 -15.79 -7.69
C SER A 84 54.45 -16.08 -8.49
N LEU A 85 54.42 -16.16 -9.83
CA LEU A 85 54.75 -17.30 -10.71
C LEU A 85 54.12 -18.67 -10.34
N ASN A 86 53.03 -19.04 -11.02
CA ASN A 86 53.11 -20.09 -12.07
C ASN A 86 51.97 -19.94 -13.12
N GLU A 87 52.02 -20.72 -14.22
CA GLU A 87 51.42 -20.34 -15.51
C GLU A 87 50.26 -21.24 -16.04
N HIS A 88 49.65 -20.80 -17.14
CA HIS A 88 48.53 -21.34 -17.93
C HIS A 88 48.50 -22.87 -18.17
N HIS A 89 47.29 -23.42 -18.33
CA HIS A 89 46.95 -24.10 -19.60
C HIS A 89 45.44 -24.09 -19.94
N LEU A 90 45.11 -24.07 -21.23
CA LEU A 90 43.75 -24.19 -21.77
C LEU A 90 43.37 -25.66 -22.00
N ARG A 91 42.09 -26.05 -21.82
CA ARG A 91 41.55 -27.26 -22.46
C ARG A 91 40.02 -27.23 -22.59
N ALA A 92 39.54 -27.45 -23.81
CA ALA A 92 38.14 -27.78 -24.10
C ALA A 92 38.08 -29.25 -24.57
N GLY A 93 37.01 -29.99 -24.23
CA GLY A 93 36.86 -31.36 -24.73
C GLY A 93 35.84 -32.28 -24.05
N ARG A 94 34.58 -32.21 -24.52
CA ARG A 94 33.65 -33.33 -24.81
C ARG A 94 33.31 -34.38 -23.72
N ASN A 95 32.01 -34.41 -23.41
CA ASN A 95 31.14 -35.59 -23.24
C ASN A 95 31.54 -36.75 -22.30
N SER A 96 30.74 -36.95 -21.25
CA SER A 96 30.21 -38.29 -20.90
C SER A 96 28.85 -38.22 -20.20
N SER A 97 28.07 -39.30 -20.33
CA SER A 97 26.96 -39.75 -19.48
C SER A 97 25.91 -38.73 -18.99
N GLY A 98 24.70 -38.82 -19.54
CA GLY A 98 23.53 -38.17 -18.94
C GLY A 98 22.98 -38.94 -17.74
N SER A 99 22.62 -38.22 -16.68
CA SER A 99 21.59 -38.62 -15.73
C SER A 99 20.63 -37.44 -15.54
N ILE A 100 19.35 -37.72 -15.32
CA ILE A 100 18.31 -36.69 -15.15
C ILE A 100 17.87 -36.70 -13.68
N PRO A 101 18.45 -35.84 -12.82
CA PRO A 101 17.80 -35.48 -11.57
C PRO A 101 16.66 -34.51 -11.91
N SER A 102 15.42 -34.88 -11.60
CA SER A 102 14.24 -34.00 -11.73
C SER A 102 14.22 -32.91 -10.65
N SER A 103 15.23 -32.06 -10.67
CA SER A 103 15.31 -30.85 -9.87
C SER A 103 14.50 -29.76 -10.55
N LEU A 104 13.31 -29.44 -10.04
CA LEU A 104 12.63 -28.20 -10.39
C LEU A 104 13.54 -27.04 -9.98
N ALA A 105 14.21 -26.44 -10.97
CA ALA A 105 15.05 -25.28 -10.74
C ALA A 105 14.16 -24.14 -10.24
N PHE A 106 14.23 -23.85 -8.95
CA PHE A 106 13.66 -22.64 -8.36
C PHE A 106 14.32 -21.45 -9.07
N ILE A 107 13.61 -20.88 -10.04
CA ILE A 107 14.05 -19.65 -10.72
C ILE A 107 14.04 -18.56 -9.64
N PRO A 108 15.21 -18.01 -9.25
CA PRO A 108 15.24 -16.92 -8.28
C PRO A 108 14.64 -15.70 -8.98
N SER A 109 13.39 -15.38 -8.66
CA SER A 109 12.69 -14.26 -9.31
C SER A 109 13.50 -12.98 -9.11
N PRO A 110 13.88 -12.27 -10.19
CA PRO A 110 14.94 -11.26 -10.12
C PRO A 110 14.48 -10.03 -9.34
N THR A 111 14.98 -9.89 -8.12
CA THR A 111 14.97 -8.66 -7.30
C THR A 111 13.68 -7.84 -7.43
N THR A 112 12.64 -8.25 -6.71
CA THR A 112 11.54 -7.33 -6.40
C THR A 112 12.12 -6.09 -5.73
N SER A 113 12.04 -4.95 -6.40
CA SER A 113 12.25 -3.63 -5.81
C SER A 113 11.51 -3.54 -4.48
N SER A 114 12.13 -3.02 -3.44
CA SER A 114 11.63 -3.09 -2.06
C SER A 114 10.30 -2.35 -1.86
N ILE A 115 9.20 -3.05 -2.15
CA ILE A 115 7.85 -2.70 -1.69
C ILE A 115 7.91 -2.71 -0.16
N PRO A 116 7.43 -1.66 0.53
CA PRO A 116 7.40 -1.67 1.99
C PRO A 116 6.55 -2.84 2.49
N GLU A 117 7.16 -3.69 3.33
CA GLU A 117 6.48 -4.82 3.95
C GLU A 117 5.58 -4.32 5.08
N TYR A 118 4.27 -4.53 4.93
CA TYR A 118 3.24 -4.14 5.89
C TYR A 118 2.81 -5.34 6.75
N SER A 119 2.46 -5.07 8.00
CA SER A 119 2.21 -6.12 9.01
C SER A 119 0.77 -6.66 8.96
N TYR A 120 -0.16 -5.87 8.41
CA TYR A 120 -1.58 -6.20 8.25
C TYR A 120 -2.09 -5.99 6.82
N LEU A 121 -1.58 -4.98 6.10
CA LEU A 121 -2.01 -4.64 4.74
C LEU A 121 -1.37 -5.53 3.66
N SER A 122 -2.18 -6.38 3.04
CA SER A 122 -1.79 -7.23 1.91
C SER A 122 -1.82 -6.46 0.59
N VAL A 123 -0.66 -6.33 -0.06
CA VAL A 123 -0.51 -5.67 -1.37
C VAL A 123 -0.26 -6.72 -2.45
N CYS A 124 -1.09 -6.73 -3.50
CA CYS A 124 -1.04 -7.75 -4.54
C CYS A 124 -1.01 -7.12 -5.94
N HIS A 125 -0.06 -7.53 -6.79
CA HIS A 125 -0.06 -7.11 -8.20
C HIS A 125 -1.03 -7.98 -9.01
N LEU A 126 -2.19 -7.41 -9.38
CA LEU A 126 -3.15 -8.08 -10.25
C LEU A 126 -2.74 -7.94 -11.73
N PRO A 127 -2.94 -8.97 -12.57
CA PRO A 127 -2.72 -8.89 -14.02
C PRO A 127 -3.89 -8.21 -14.77
N PHE A 128 -4.90 -7.73 -14.05
CA PHE A 128 -6.07 -7.02 -14.56
C PHE A 128 -6.41 -5.83 -13.65
N VAL A 129 -7.14 -4.84 -14.19
CA VAL A 129 -7.72 -3.75 -13.40
C VAL A 129 -9.06 -4.22 -12.83
N PRO A 130 -9.30 -4.19 -11.51
CA PRO A 130 -10.61 -4.54 -10.96
C PRO A 130 -11.66 -3.48 -11.33
N ASP A 131 -12.93 -3.85 -11.36
CA ASP A 131 -14.03 -2.87 -11.47
C ASP A 131 -14.20 -2.10 -10.16
N LEU A 132 -14.46 -0.79 -10.25
CA LEU A 132 -14.60 0.09 -9.08
C LEU A 132 -15.87 -0.23 -8.27
N ALA A 133 -17.02 -0.41 -8.94
CA ALA A 133 -18.29 -0.62 -8.26
C ALA A 133 -18.30 -1.98 -7.54
N GLN A 134 -17.88 -3.05 -8.23
CA GLN A 134 -17.77 -4.38 -7.66
C GLN A 134 -16.76 -4.42 -6.50
N THR A 135 -15.60 -3.76 -6.63
CA THR A 135 -14.60 -3.73 -5.55
C THR A 135 -15.09 -2.95 -4.34
N PHE A 136 -15.82 -1.84 -4.56
CA PHE A 136 -16.42 -1.06 -3.47
C PHE A 136 -17.53 -1.86 -2.75
N LEU A 137 -18.39 -2.57 -3.48
CA LEU A 137 -19.41 -3.45 -2.89
C LEU A 137 -18.77 -4.54 -2.02
N CYS A 138 -17.78 -5.27 -2.52
CA CYS A 138 -17.10 -6.30 -1.74
C CYS A 138 -16.32 -5.73 -0.54
N LEU A 139 -15.77 -4.51 -0.64
CA LEU A 139 -15.20 -3.80 0.52
C LEU A 139 -16.28 -3.47 1.56
N CYS A 140 -17.45 -3.01 1.15
CA CYS A 140 -18.58 -2.74 2.05
C CYS A 140 -19.09 -4.02 2.73
N GLU A 141 -19.26 -5.13 2.00
CA GLU A 141 -19.61 -6.44 2.57
C GLU A 141 -18.58 -6.90 3.61
N THR A 142 -17.29 -6.77 3.28
CA THR A 142 -16.20 -7.17 4.18
C THR A 142 -16.11 -6.27 5.43
N LEU A 143 -16.38 -4.97 5.29
CA LEU A 143 -16.49 -4.05 6.42
C LEU A 143 -17.71 -4.38 7.29
N ILE A 144 -18.86 -4.68 6.70
CA ILE A 144 -20.06 -5.09 7.43
C ILE A 144 -19.76 -6.35 8.27
N GLU A 145 -19.07 -7.34 7.71
CA GLU A 145 -18.67 -8.53 8.47
C GLU A 145 -17.67 -8.21 9.59
N ALA A 146 -16.74 -7.28 9.35
CA ALA A 146 -15.80 -6.80 10.36
C ALA A 146 -16.47 -6.07 11.52
N TYR A 147 -17.57 -5.34 11.29
CA TYR A 147 -18.38 -4.71 12.33
C TYR A 147 -19.29 -5.71 13.06
N LYS A 148 -19.94 -6.66 12.35
CA LYS A 148 -20.65 -7.76 13.02
C LYS A 148 -19.73 -8.54 13.97
N HIS A 149 -18.47 -8.72 13.61
CA HIS A 149 -17.52 -9.38 14.49
C HIS A 149 -17.27 -8.59 15.79
N ILE A 150 -17.31 -7.24 15.74
CA ILE A 150 -17.30 -6.40 16.96
C ILE A 150 -18.51 -6.72 17.83
N ASP A 151 -19.72 -6.78 17.26
CA ASP A 151 -20.93 -7.18 18.01
C ASP A 151 -20.80 -8.59 18.63
N THR A 152 -20.21 -9.57 17.92
CA THR A 152 -19.97 -10.91 18.50
C THR A 152 -18.99 -10.91 19.67
N LEU A 153 -18.15 -9.87 19.81
CA LEU A 153 -17.19 -9.68 20.89
C LEU A 153 -17.68 -8.70 21.98
N VAL A 154 -18.81 -8.01 21.76
CA VAL A 154 -19.41 -7.05 22.71
C VAL A 154 -20.75 -7.59 23.23
N PRO A 155 -20.76 -8.34 24.35
CA PRO A 155 -22.00 -8.89 24.90
C PRO A 155 -22.95 -7.84 25.51
N ASN A 156 -22.45 -6.63 25.83
CA ASN A 156 -23.28 -5.49 26.23
C ASN A 156 -22.53 -4.17 25.99
N TRP A 157 -22.98 -3.40 24.99
CA TRP A 157 -22.43 -2.08 24.64
C TRP A 157 -22.44 -1.05 25.79
N GLN A 158 -23.38 -1.14 26.75
CA GLN A 158 -23.44 -0.23 27.90
C GLN A 158 -22.40 -0.52 28.99
N ALA A 159 -21.74 -1.68 28.96
CA ALA A 159 -20.73 -2.09 29.93
C ALA A 159 -19.28 -2.10 29.37
N VAL A 160 -19.09 -1.61 28.15
CA VAL A 160 -17.78 -1.56 27.49
C VAL A 160 -16.87 -0.50 28.15
N PRO A 161 -15.60 -0.80 28.49
CA PRO A 161 -14.65 0.18 29.01
C PRO A 161 -14.44 1.36 28.06
N GLN A 162 -14.28 2.58 28.61
CA GLN A 162 -14.14 3.81 27.82
C GLN A 162 -13.00 3.74 26.79
N ASP A 163 -11.86 3.15 27.15
CA ASP A 163 -10.72 2.95 26.24
C ASP A 163 -11.12 2.19 24.95
N VAL A 164 -12.04 1.23 25.07
CA VAL A 164 -12.53 0.41 23.94
C VAL A 164 -13.56 1.18 23.14
N GLN A 165 -14.43 1.95 23.79
CA GLN A 165 -15.35 2.87 23.10
C GLN A 165 -14.57 3.89 22.24
N GLU A 166 -13.49 4.45 22.79
CA GLU A 166 -12.59 5.34 22.04
C GLU A 166 -11.90 4.63 20.86
N LEU A 167 -11.54 3.35 20.97
CA LEU A 167 -10.98 2.59 19.85
C LEU A 167 -12.01 2.35 18.74
N VAL A 168 -13.28 2.08 19.08
CA VAL A 168 -14.37 1.95 18.10
C VAL A 168 -14.61 3.30 17.41
N SER A 169 -14.78 4.39 18.15
CA SER A 169 -14.97 5.73 17.54
C SER A 169 -13.79 6.16 16.66
N LYS A 170 -12.55 5.82 17.04
CA LYS A 170 -11.36 6.05 16.20
C LYS A 170 -11.38 5.18 14.93
N LEU A 171 -12.02 4.02 14.94
CA LEU A 171 -12.19 3.16 13.78
C LEU A 171 -13.29 3.69 12.85
N ASP A 172 -14.45 4.08 13.38
CA ASP A 172 -15.53 4.73 12.62
C ASP A 172 -14.98 5.96 11.86
N ASP A 173 -14.25 6.81 12.57
CA ASP A 173 -13.60 8.01 12.07
C ASP A 173 -12.56 7.71 10.97
N LYS A 174 -11.86 6.57 11.06
CA LYS A 174 -10.95 6.07 10.01
C LYS A 174 -11.71 5.55 8.79
N VAL A 175 -12.73 4.69 8.98
CA VAL A 175 -13.57 4.13 7.89
C VAL A 175 -14.25 5.25 7.11
N TYR A 176 -14.84 6.23 7.81
CA TYR A 176 -15.50 7.37 7.19
C TYR A 176 -14.52 8.18 6.33
N LYS A 177 -13.35 8.56 6.87
CA LYS A 177 -12.36 9.39 6.16
C LYS A 177 -11.67 8.66 5.01
N ASN A 178 -11.57 7.34 5.06
CA ASN A 178 -10.80 6.55 4.09
C ASN A 178 -11.62 5.85 3.00
N VAL A 179 -12.91 5.60 3.25
CA VAL A 179 -13.80 4.85 2.36
C VAL A 179 -15.06 5.65 2.04
N VAL A 180 -15.82 6.10 3.06
CA VAL A 180 -17.14 6.72 2.85
C VAL A 180 -17.04 8.11 2.21
N ALA A 181 -16.28 9.03 2.80
CA ALA A 181 -16.19 10.41 2.33
C ALA A 181 -15.55 10.55 0.92
N PRO A 182 -14.51 9.76 0.54
CA PRO A 182 -14.05 9.71 -0.85
C PRO A 182 -15.14 9.23 -1.81
N SER A 183 -15.80 8.10 -1.52
CA SER A 183 -16.81 7.53 -2.41
C SER A 183 -18.03 8.45 -2.57
N LEU A 184 -18.47 9.12 -1.50
CA LEU A 184 -19.58 10.07 -1.55
C LEU A 184 -19.24 11.29 -2.42
N LYS A 185 -18.00 11.80 -2.37
CA LYS A 185 -17.53 12.89 -3.22
C LYS A 185 -17.48 12.50 -4.69
N ASP A 186 -17.03 11.28 -4.98
CA ASP A 186 -16.95 10.74 -6.35
C ASP A 186 -18.37 10.52 -6.93
N ILE A 187 -19.37 10.23 -6.09
CA ILE A 187 -20.80 10.18 -6.45
C ILE A 187 -21.40 11.59 -6.65
N GLU A 188 -21.10 12.55 -5.77
CA GLU A 188 -21.67 13.92 -5.82
C GLU A 188 -21.19 14.70 -7.05
N THR A 189 -19.92 14.54 -7.42
CA THR A 189 -19.26 15.34 -8.47
C THR A 189 -19.99 15.26 -9.83
N PRO A 190 -20.40 14.07 -10.35
CA PRO A 190 -21.28 13.95 -11.50
C PRO A 190 -22.60 14.74 -11.41
N PHE A 191 -23.37 14.59 -10.32
CA PHE A 191 -24.68 15.27 -10.17
C PHE A 191 -24.54 16.79 -10.14
N ARG A 192 -23.47 17.30 -9.52
CA ARG A 192 -23.14 18.73 -9.49
C ARG A 192 -22.76 19.29 -10.85
N ASN A 193 -22.25 18.46 -11.77
CA ASN A 193 -21.97 18.87 -13.16
C ASN A 193 -23.23 18.81 -14.03
N VAL A 194 -24.05 17.75 -13.92
CA VAL A 194 -25.32 17.59 -14.66
C VAL A 194 -26.23 18.81 -14.47
N SER A 195 -26.34 19.30 -13.23
CA SER A 195 -27.19 20.44 -12.85
C SER A 195 -26.77 21.81 -13.42
N TYR A 196 -25.62 21.92 -14.09
CA TYR A 196 -25.26 23.09 -14.91
C TYR A 196 -25.43 22.86 -16.42
N THR A 197 -25.57 21.61 -16.89
CA THR A 197 -25.60 21.29 -18.33
C THR A 197 -26.99 21.36 -18.97
N GLU A 198 -28.07 21.26 -18.19
CA GLU A 198 -29.44 21.46 -18.68
C GLU A 198 -30.12 22.67 -18.04
N SER A 199 -29.80 23.85 -18.56
CA SER A 199 -30.80 24.93 -18.60
C SER A 199 -31.72 24.67 -19.80
N PRO A 200 -33.01 24.28 -19.62
CA PRO A 200 -33.90 23.93 -20.72
C PRO A 200 -34.17 25.08 -21.69
N SER A 201 -33.82 26.31 -21.30
CA SER A 201 -33.89 27.51 -22.13
C SER A 201 -33.05 27.42 -23.42
N SER A 202 -31.90 26.73 -23.42
CA SER A 202 -31.03 26.62 -24.61
C SER A 202 -31.60 25.73 -25.71
N LYS A 203 -32.32 24.66 -25.34
CA LYS A 203 -33.04 23.79 -26.28
C LYS A 203 -34.30 24.47 -26.82
N LEU A 204 -35.04 25.20 -25.98
CA LEU A 204 -36.24 25.91 -26.42
C LEU A 204 -35.92 27.10 -27.34
N SER A 205 -34.88 27.89 -27.04
CA SER A 205 -34.45 29.00 -27.90
C SER A 205 -33.91 28.55 -29.25
N SER A 206 -33.19 27.43 -29.33
CA SER A 206 -32.73 26.87 -30.62
C SER A 206 -33.85 26.30 -31.50
N LEU A 207 -34.97 25.86 -30.91
CA LEU A 207 -36.19 25.47 -31.64
C LEU A 207 -37.02 26.69 -32.06
N LEU A 208 -37.23 27.68 -31.17
CA LEU A 208 -37.93 28.92 -31.47
C LEU A 208 -37.20 29.81 -32.48
N SER A 209 -35.88 29.67 -32.62
CA SER A 209 -35.07 30.33 -33.66
C SER A 209 -35.13 29.62 -35.02
N ARG A 210 -35.94 28.56 -35.17
CA ARG A 210 -35.95 27.67 -36.34
C ARG A 210 -37.37 27.29 -36.80
N ALA A 211 -38.37 28.06 -36.37
CA ALA A 211 -39.76 28.06 -36.83
C ALA A 211 -40.11 29.46 -37.36
#